data_AF-X1CUG5-F1
#
_entry.id   AF-X1CUG5-F1
#
_cell.length_a   1.000
_cell.length_b   1.000
_cell.length_c   1.000
_cell.angle_alpha   90.00
_cell.angle_beta   90.00
_cell.angle_gamma   90.00
#
_symmetry.space_group_name_H-M   'P 1'
#
loop_
_entity.id
_entity.type
_entity.pdbx_description
1 polymer ?
#
loop_
_entity_poly.entity_id
_entity_poly.type
_entity_poly.pdbx_seq_one_letter_code
_entity_poly.pdbx_strand_id
1 'polypeptide(L)'
;APHYCDWRADMLIAFKESWVFNDIFKYAINFVPYCPIDHSPVSPAITARMQTAFKVVTPSRHGKRELEYAGIPDVHYIPHGIPTDVYKPLENKAECRKSFFLDPKEYVVLYVGWNRVRKMIPRML
;
A
#
# COMPACT_ATOMS: atom_id res chain seq x y z
N ALA A 1 14.97 -4.35 18.00
CA ALA A 1 15.14 -4.21 16.54
C ALA A 1 16.61 -3.98 16.19
N PRO A 2 17.42 -5.04 16.03
CA PRO A 2 18.88 -4.92 15.81
C PRO A 2 19.23 -4.00 14.63
N HIS A 3 18.60 -4.21 13.46
CA HIS A 3 18.83 -3.39 12.27
C HIS A 3 18.59 -1.89 12.47
N TYR A 4 17.59 -1.50 13.28
CA TYR A 4 17.32 -0.08 13.56
C TYR A 4 18.46 0.55 14.37
N CYS A 5 18.94 -0.16 15.40
CA CYS A 5 20.02 0.30 16.27
C CYS A 5 21.38 0.25 15.57
N ASP A 6 21.68 -0.83 14.84
CA ASP A 6 22.94 -1.03 14.14
C ASP A 6 23.13 0.01 13.03
N TRP A 7 22.05 0.31 12.31
CA TRP A 7 22.02 1.38 11.31
C TRP A 7 22.05 2.78 11.95
N ARG A 8 21.79 2.89 13.26
CA ARG A 8 21.56 4.15 13.97
C ARG A 8 20.48 4.99 13.29
N ALA A 9 19.38 4.34 12.91
CA ALA A 9 18.27 5.00 12.25
C ALA A 9 17.57 5.97 13.22
N ASP A 10 17.29 7.19 12.78
CA ASP A 10 16.44 8.11 13.54
C ASP A 10 14.96 7.72 13.46
N MET A 11 14.54 7.08 12.37
CA MET A 11 13.14 6.75 12.08
C MET A 11 13.01 5.49 11.22
N LEU A 12 11.97 4.69 11.49
CA LEU A 12 11.58 3.55 10.67
C LEU A 12 10.27 3.85 9.95
N ILE A 13 10.35 4.17 8.65
CA ILE A 13 9.17 4.28 7.80
C ILE A 13 8.91 2.92 7.16
N ALA A 14 7.80 2.28 7.52
CA ALA A 14 7.45 0.98 6.99
C ALA A 14 6.45 1.09 5.84
N PHE A 15 6.93 0.86 4.61
CA PHE A 15 6.11 0.84 3.41
C PHE A 15 5.46 -0.54 3.20
N LYS A 16 4.57 -0.90 4.12
CA LYS A 16 3.80 -2.16 4.13
C LYS A 16 2.61 -2.02 5.07
N GLU A 17 1.57 -2.82 4.87
CA GLU A 17 0.45 -2.89 5.81
C GLU A 17 0.91 -3.31 7.22
N SER A 18 0.42 -2.60 8.24
CA SER A 18 0.92 -2.71 9.61
C SER A 18 0.65 -4.07 10.27
N TRP A 19 -0.42 -4.77 9.86
CA TRP A 19 -0.82 -6.06 10.43
C TRP A 19 0.26 -7.16 10.26
N VAL A 20 1.18 -7.00 9.30
CA VAL A 20 2.26 -7.96 9.06
C VAL A 20 3.34 -7.90 10.15
N PHE A 21 3.46 -6.79 10.88
CA PHE A 21 4.56 -6.56 11.82
C PHE A 21 4.26 -7.02 13.24
N ASN A 22 4.63 -8.25 13.58
CA ASN A 22 4.27 -8.88 14.87
C ASN A 22 4.87 -8.22 16.11
N ASP A 23 6.02 -7.55 15.98
CA ASP A 23 6.78 -7.06 17.14
C ASP A 23 7.23 -5.60 17.03
N ILE A 24 7.13 -4.96 15.86
CA ILE A 24 7.70 -3.61 15.67
C ILE A 24 7.11 -2.59 16.66
N PHE A 25 5.79 -2.62 16.84
CA PHE A 25 5.07 -1.77 17.78
C PHE A 25 5.41 -2.04 19.25
N LYS A 26 6.17 -3.09 19.58
CA LYS A 26 6.61 -3.39 20.95
C LYS A 26 7.94 -2.70 21.29
N TYR A 27 8.64 -2.14 20.31
CA TYR A 27 9.92 -1.47 20.53
C TYR A 27 9.73 0.04 20.71
N ALA A 28 10.53 0.64 21.59
CA ALA A 28 10.61 2.08 21.77
C ALA A 28 11.47 2.72 20.66
N ILE A 29 10.92 2.74 19.44
CA ILE A 29 11.56 3.34 18.25
C ILE A 29 10.60 4.31 17.57
N ASN A 30 11.13 5.23 16.77
CA ASN A 30 10.32 6.13 15.97
C ASN A 30 9.71 5.40 14.76
N PHE A 31 8.67 4.59 15.01
CA PHE A 31 7.97 3.80 14.01
C PHE A 31 6.90 4.63 13.30
N VAL A 32 6.95 4.65 11.96
CA VAL A 32 6.00 5.36 11.10
C VAL A 32 5.43 4.38 10.07
N PRO A 33 4.28 3.74 10.33
CA PRO A 33 3.61 2.92 9.33
C PRO A 33 3.06 3.79 8.20
N TYR A 34 3.45 3.46 6.96
CA TYR A 34 2.79 3.93 5.75
C TYR A 34 1.76 2.87 5.34
N CYS A 35 0.54 2.99 5.86
CA CYS A 35 -0.46 1.94 5.80
C CYS A 35 -1.56 2.26 4.75
N PRO A 36 -1.61 1.52 3.62
CA PRO A 36 -2.81 1.50 2.80
C PRO A 36 -3.96 0.85 3.59
N ILE A 37 -5.17 1.39 3.42
CA ILE A 37 -6.41 0.87 4.00
C ILE A 37 -7.36 0.60 2.85
N ASP A 38 -7.84 -0.64 2.75
CA ASP A 38 -8.63 -1.17 1.63
C ASP A 38 -10.03 -1.68 2.05
N HIS A 39 -10.42 -1.49 3.30
CA HIS A 39 -11.70 -1.95 3.85
C HIS A 39 -12.29 -0.92 4.81
N SER A 40 -13.61 -0.95 4.93
CA SER A 40 -14.40 -0.16 5.87
C SER A 40 -15.35 -1.11 6.62
N PRO A 41 -15.35 -1.14 7.96
CA PRO A 41 -14.45 -0.39 8.85
C PRO A 41 -13.01 -0.94 8.80
N VAL A 42 -12.01 -0.12 9.18
CA VAL A 42 -10.62 -0.59 9.31
C VAL A 42 -10.49 -1.72 10.34
N SER A 43 -9.66 -2.71 10.03
CA SER A 43 -9.49 -3.93 10.82
C SER A 43 -8.75 -3.63 12.14
N PRO A 44 -9.22 -4.21 13.25
CA PRO A 44 -8.49 -4.18 14.52
C PRO A 44 -7.06 -4.74 14.43
N ALA A 45 -6.80 -5.67 13.50
CA ALA A 45 -5.46 -6.22 13.30
C ALA A 45 -4.45 -5.18 12.78
N ILE A 46 -4.93 -4.13 12.10
CA ILE A 46 -4.14 -3.00 11.62
C ILE A 46 -3.96 -1.98 12.74
N THR A 47 -5.05 -1.56 13.39
CA THR A 47 -5.03 -0.50 14.41
C THR A 47 -4.27 -0.92 15.68
N ALA A 48 -4.33 -2.20 16.05
CA ALA A 48 -3.54 -2.74 17.17
C ALA A 48 -2.03 -2.59 17.00
N ARG A 49 -1.54 -2.36 15.77
CA ARG A 49 -0.12 -2.18 15.45
C ARG A 49 0.31 -0.71 15.42
N MET A 50 -0.58 0.22 15.75
CA MET A 50 -0.33 1.67 15.68
C MET A 50 -0.22 2.35 17.04
N GLN A 51 -0.39 1.62 18.15
CA GLN A 51 -0.44 2.17 19.51
C GLN A 51 0.82 2.94 19.91
N THR A 52 1.98 2.51 19.42
CA THR A 52 3.30 3.11 19.69
C THR A 52 3.89 3.79 18.46
N ALA A 53 3.09 3.95 17.39
CA ALA A 53 3.54 4.64 16.21
C ALA A 53 3.84 6.11 16.55
N PHE A 54 5.01 6.58 16.13
CA PHE A 54 5.39 7.98 16.25
C PHE A 54 4.47 8.88 15.42
N LYS A 55 4.16 8.45 14.19
CA LYS A 55 3.16 9.05 13.28
C LYS A 55 2.55 7.98 12.41
N VAL A 56 1.31 8.17 11.96
CA VAL A 56 0.65 7.24 11.03
C VAL A 56 0.47 7.94 9.69
N VAL A 57 0.87 7.27 8.61
CA VAL A 57 0.76 7.80 7.24
C VAL A 57 -0.10 6.86 6.40
N THR A 58 -0.89 7.40 5.49
CA THR A 58 -1.72 6.62 4.57
C THR A 58 -1.76 7.25 3.16
N PRO A 59 -1.74 6.42 2.08
CA PRO A 59 -1.73 6.88 0.70
C PRO A 59 -3.06 7.45 0.20
N SER A 60 -4.15 7.36 0.98
CA SER A 60 -5.49 7.71 0.50
C SER A 60 -6.29 8.52 1.52
N ARG A 61 -7.16 9.40 1.02
CA ARG A 61 -8.12 10.13 1.87
C ARG A 61 -9.12 9.17 2.54
N HIS A 62 -9.43 8.06 1.87
CA HIS A 62 -10.23 6.98 2.44
C HIS A 62 -9.56 6.40 3.68
N GLY A 63 -8.30 5.98 3.58
CA GLY A 63 -7.59 5.41 4.72
C GLY A 63 -7.42 6.39 5.87
N LYS A 64 -7.21 7.69 5.56
CA LYS A 64 -7.15 8.73 6.59
C LYS A 64 -8.46 8.77 7.40
N ARG A 65 -9.59 8.84 6.69
CA ARG A 65 -10.91 8.88 7.30
C ARG A 65 -11.22 7.62 8.12
N GLU A 66 -10.94 6.42 7.60
CA GLU A 66 -11.20 5.17 8.33
C GLU A 66 -10.36 5.06 9.61
N LEU A 67 -9.10 5.49 9.58
CA LEU A 67 -8.22 5.49 10.75
C LEU A 67 -8.66 6.53 11.80
N GLU A 68 -9.03 7.74 11.36
CA GLU A 68 -9.59 8.77 12.25
C GLU A 68 -10.90 8.30 12.89
N TYR A 69 -11.79 7.65 12.13
CA TYR A 69 -13.02 7.05 12.66
C TYR A 69 -12.76 5.91 13.64
N ALA A 70 -11.66 5.18 13.50
CA ALA A 70 -11.23 4.17 14.46
C ALA A 70 -10.48 4.75 15.67
N GLY A 71 -10.39 6.08 15.80
CA GLY A 71 -9.77 6.77 16.92
C GLY A 71 -8.24 6.80 16.89
N ILE A 72 -7.62 6.56 15.73
CA ILE A 72 -6.17 6.73 15.57
C ILE A 72 -5.85 8.23 15.47
N PRO A 73 -5.02 8.79 16.37
CA PRO A 73 -4.66 10.20 16.32
C PRO A 73 -3.61 10.48 15.24
N ASP A 74 -3.48 11.76 14.86
CA ASP A 74 -2.38 12.27 14.02
C ASP A 74 -2.14 11.50 12.70
N VAL A 75 -3.21 11.16 11.98
CA VAL A 75 -3.12 10.45 10.70
C VAL A 75 -2.83 11.43 9.55
N HIS A 76 -1.73 11.20 8.85
CA HIS A 76 -1.29 12.02 7.72
C HIS A 76 -1.64 11.35 6.38
N TYR A 77 -2.35 12.09 5.52
CA TYR A 77 -2.53 11.71 4.13
C TYR A 77 -1.31 12.14 3.32
N ILE A 78 -0.52 11.17 2.85
CA ILE A 78 0.62 11.41 1.97
C ILE A 78 0.47 10.47 0.77
N PRO A 79 0.05 10.96 -0.41
CA PRO A 79 -0.19 10.09 -1.57
C PRO A 79 1.09 9.37 -2.01
N HIS A 80 0.94 8.18 -2.58
CA HIS A 80 2.08 7.45 -3.12
C HIS A 80 2.58 8.14 -4.38
N GLY A 81 3.88 8.42 -4.43
CA GLY A 81 4.52 9.04 -5.59
C GLY A 81 4.98 7.99 -6.60
N ILE A 82 4.91 8.33 -7.88
CA ILE A 82 5.54 7.57 -8.98
C ILE A 82 6.45 8.50 -9.78
N PRO A 83 7.54 8.01 -10.39
CA PRO A 83 8.32 8.78 -11.36
C PRO A 83 7.46 9.14 -12.57
N THR A 84 6.98 10.38 -12.66
CA THR A 84 6.02 10.82 -13.71
C THR A 84 6.68 11.11 -15.05
N ASP A 85 8.01 11.20 -15.09
CA ASP A 85 8.81 11.25 -16.31
C ASP A 85 8.79 9.90 -17.05
N VAL A 86 8.75 8.79 -16.30
CA VAL A 86 8.66 7.41 -16.78
C VAL A 86 7.21 6.94 -16.90
N TYR A 87 6.46 7.01 -15.81
CA TYR A 87 5.07 6.54 -15.73
C TYR A 87 4.10 7.66 -16.10
N LYS A 88 3.94 7.85 -17.40
CA LYS A 88 3.00 8.80 -17.99
C LYS A 88 2.16 8.14 -19.08
N PRO A 89 0.96 8.64 -19.37
CA PRO A 89 0.20 8.19 -20.53
C PRO A 89 1.03 8.34 -21.80
N LEU A 90 1.14 7.26 -22.57
CA LEU A 90 1.76 7.29 -23.89
C LEU A 90 0.75 7.82 -24.91
N GLU A 91 1.23 8.59 -25.89
CA GLU A 91 0.37 9.26 -26.87
C GLU A 91 -0.30 8.26 -27.82
N ASN A 92 0.39 7.19 -28.20
CA ASN A 92 -0.09 6.21 -29.17
C ASN A 92 -0.58 4.91 -28.52
N LYS A 93 -1.85 4.90 -28.07
CA LYS A 93 -2.49 3.70 -27.49
C LYS A 93 -2.57 2.53 -28.47
N ALA A 94 -2.78 2.80 -29.76
CA ALA A 94 -2.93 1.75 -30.76
C ALA A 94 -1.62 1.00 -31.00
N GLU A 95 -0.49 1.70 -30.97
CA GLU A 95 0.84 1.09 -31.04
C GLU A 95 1.18 0.30 -29.77
N CYS A 96 0.88 0.84 -28.59
CA CYS A 96 1.07 0.11 -27.33
C CYS A 96 0.33 -1.24 -27.34
N ARG A 97 -0.90 -1.27 -27.85
CA ARG A 97 -1.69 -2.52 -27.97
C ARG A 97 -1.01 -3.55 -28.86
N LYS A 98 -0.40 -3.13 -29.97
CA LYS A 98 0.35 -4.04 -30.87
C LYS A 98 1.53 -4.69 -30.15
N SER A 99 2.22 -3.97 -29.27
CA SER A 99 3.32 -4.52 -28.46
C SER A 99 2.87 -5.63 -27.50
N PHE A 100 1.58 -5.65 -27.14
CA PHE A 100 0.94 -6.72 -26.35
C PHE A 100 0.16 -7.73 -27.21
N PHE A 101 0.31 -7.69 -28.54
CA PHE A 101 -0.42 -8.53 -29.49
C PHE A 101 -1.95 -8.40 -29.40
N LEU A 102 -2.45 -7.22 -28.99
CA LEU A 102 -3.87 -6.92 -28.84
C LEU A 102 -4.41 -6.17 -30.07
N ASP A 103 -5.65 -6.46 -30.48
CA ASP A 103 -6.33 -5.69 -31.53
C ASP A 103 -6.65 -4.26 -31.03
N PRO A 104 -6.30 -3.21 -31.80
CA PRO A 104 -6.68 -1.83 -31.49
C PRO A 104 -8.19 -1.58 -31.28
N LYS A 105 -9.07 -2.43 -31.81
CA LYS A 105 -10.53 -2.29 -31.75
C LYS A 105 -11.18 -3.10 -30.63
N GLU A 106 -10.45 -4.02 -30.01
CA GLU A 106 -11.01 -4.87 -28.95
C GLU A 106 -11.16 -4.12 -27.63
N TYR A 107 -12.12 -4.57 -26.83
CA TYR A 107 -12.24 -4.15 -25.44
C TYR A 107 -11.28 -4.97 -24.58
N VAL A 108 -10.34 -4.30 -23.91
CA VAL A 108 -9.28 -4.94 -23.13
C VAL A 108 -9.59 -4.81 -21.65
N VAL A 109 -9.57 -5.93 -20.93
CA VAL A 109 -9.70 -5.98 -19.47
C VAL A 109 -8.37 -6.45 -18.88
N LEU A 110 -7.77 -5.63 -18.02
CA LEU A 110 -6.61 -6.04 -17.23
C LEU A 110 -7.09 -6.74 -15.95
N TYR A 111 -6.63 -7.97 -15.75
CA TYR A 111 -6.80 -8.69 -14.50
C TYR A 111 -5.45 -8.83 -13.79
N VAL A 112 -5.33 -8.24 -12.60
CA VAL A 112 -4.17 -8.42 -11.72
C VAL A 112 -4.64 -9.15 -10.46
N GLY A 113 -4.40 -10.47 -10.43
CA GLY A 113 -4.77 -11.33 -9.31
C GLY A 113 -3.60 -11.61 -8.38
N TRP A 114 -3.86 -11.70 -7.07
CA TRP A 114 -2.89 -12.28 -6.15
C TRP A 114 -2.84 -13.80 -6.37
N ASN A 115 -1.64 -14.39 -6.44
CA ASN A 115 -1.45 -15.83 -6.63
C ASN A 115 -1.98 -16.66 -5.44
N ARG A 116 -3.30 -16.91 -5.45
CA ARG A 116 -4.08 -17.58 -4.40
C ARG A 116 -5.22 -18.37 -5.04
N VAL A 117 -5.54 -19.53 -4.48
CA VAL A 117 -6.62 -20.42 -4.95
C VAL A 117 -7.95 -19.67 -5.15
N ARG A 118 -8.36 -18.85 -4.17
CA ARG A 118 -9.62 -18.07 -4.23
C ARG A 118 -9.65 -16.97 -5.30
N LYS A 119 -8.52 -16.71 -5.97
CA LYS A 119 -8.38 -15.74 -7.05
C LYS A 119 -8.05 -16.41 -8.38
N MET A 120 -8.06 -17.74 -8.45
CA MET A 120 -7.91 -18.43 -9.72
C MET A 120 -9.14 -18.21 -10.58
N ILE A 121 -8.94 -17.64 -11.76
CA ILE A 121 -9.95 -17.64 -12.82
C ILE A 121 -9.73 -18.94 -13.61
N PRO A 122 -10.77 -19.79 -13.76
CA PRO A 122 -10.65 -21.01 -14.57
C PRO A 122 -10.09 -20.68 -15.95
N ARG A 123 -9.11 -21.45 -16.42
CA ARG A 123 -8.49 -21.33 -17.76
C ARG A 123 -7.63 -20.06 -17.98
N MET A 124 -7.12 -19.42 -16.93
CA MET A 124 -6.14 -18.31 -17.03
C MET A 124 -4.66 -18.72 -16.95
N LEU A 125 -4.33 -20.00 -17.16
CA LEU A 125 -2.95 -20.49 -17.39
C LEU A 125 -2.99 -21.59 -18.46
#